data_AF-A0A928D1P7-F1
#
_entry.id   AF-A0A928D1P7-F1
#
_cell.length_a   1.000
_cell.length_b   1.000
_cell.length_c   1.000
_cell.angle_alpha   90.00
_cell.angle_beta   90.00
_cell.angle_gamma   90.00
#
_symmetry.space_group_name_H-M   'P 1'
#
loop_
_entity.id
_entity.type
_entity.pdbx_description
1 polymer ?
#
loop_
_entity_poly.entity_id
_entity_poly.type
_entity_poly.pdbx_seq_one_letter_code
_entity_poly.pdbx_strand_id
1 'polypeptide(L)'
;MKNYLTSLTFGLTLLFISGCGHTPVRSVFPASLPPHTAETAAASARAEKFRSITAKLPLRGVALYPAAFAGSFTDKEVLDAVSRLGFNRIYCCLTSEQELNERLTAFLTEAASRNIPVELVLSQQDFYRQYRANRLIRGLFIQYPDLCEAVQRSIGYNAELPENIRFSGWTIILTPHLFNGNNTERTRGHIYRWDEKRYGIGEDNDMLVRESLEYATKIAALPGLGKLTIAVPDYFHEAAVSGQLSCGKITDFTAIADKVAVINSANLPSKLPGMIAGELAEAGEKGKILAVVPIAGHISETEGKLRRRNWDDFQRSMDNLIRKSAAYDSFGGVIVSPLSVVEYLRQEK
;
A
#
# COMPACT_ATOMS: atom_id res chain seq x y z
N MET A 1 -4.97 75.49 -18.35
CA MET A 1 -6.01 74.46 -18.12
C MET A 1 -5.30 73.18 -17.66
N LYS A 2 -5.58 72.82 -16.39
CA LYS A 2 -5.23 71.62 -15.57
C LYS A 2 -4.42 70.51 -16.27
N ASN A 3 -3.19 70.12 -15.89
CA ASN A 3 -2.56 69.66 -14.63
C ASN A 3 -2.86 68.21 -14.14
N TYR A 4 -1.76 67.52 -13.80
CA TYR A 4 -1.49 66.32 -12.94
C TYR A 4 -1.74 64.92 -13.53
N LEU A 5 -0.71 64.08 -13.77
CA LEU A 5 0.16 63.26 -12.87
C LEU A 5 -0.52 62.02 -12.22
N THR A 6 0.25 60.91 -12.28
CA THR A 6 0.39 59.78 -11.33
C THR A 6 -0.54 58.55 -11.36
N SER A 7 0.08 57.45 -11.80
CA SER A 7 0.33 56.18 -11.08
C SER A 7 -0.77 55.12 -10.93
N LEU A 8 -0.25 53.89 -10.81
CA LEU A 8 -0.80 52.67 -10.23
C LEU A 8 -1.46 51.60 -11.14
N THR A 9 -0.66 50.54 -11.35
CA THR A 9 -0.95 49.12 -11.06
C THR A 9 -1.76 48.24 -12.01
N PHE A 10 -1.35 46.96 -11.94
CA PHE A 10 -2.00 45.72 -12.32
C PHE A 10 -1.79 45.22 -13.75
N GLY A 11 -0.75 44.39 -13.86
CA GLY A 11 -0.74 43.29 -14.81
C GLY A 11 -1.98 42.43 -14.63
N LEU A 12 -2.55 42.04 -15.77
CA LEU A 12 -3.66 41.10 -15.84
C LEU A 12 -3.34 40.05 -16.91
N THR A 13 -2.42 39.16 -16.55
CA THR A 13 -2.27 37.86 -17.18
C THR A 13 -3.50 37.04 -16.81
N LEU A 14 -4.55 37.13 -17.63
CA LEU A 14 -5.74 36.30 -17.50
C LEU A 14 -5.52 34.95 -18.20
N LEU A 15 -5.60 33.91 -17.38
CA LEU A 15 -6.29 32.65 -17.66
C LEU A 15 -5.68 31.66 -18.67
N PHE A 16 -4.67 30.94 -18.19
CA PHE A 16 -4.64 29.47 -18.37
C PHE A 16 -4.34 28.81 -17.02
N ILE A 17 -5.29 28.94 -16.07
CA ILE A 17 -5.41 28.01 -14.95
C ILE A 17 -6.37 26.93 -15.42
N SER A 18 -5.89 25.97 -16.20
CA SER A 18 -6.53 24.66 -16.30
C SER A 18 -6.22 23.91 -15.00
N GLY A 19 -6.92 24.31 -13.94
CA GLY A 19 -7.13 23.47 -12.77
C GLY A 19 -7.98 22.29 -13.22
N CYS A 20 -7.34 21.24 -13.74
CA CYS A 20 -7.97 19.95 -13.91
C CYS A 20 -8.25 19.38 -12.51
N GLY A 21 -9.38 19.82 -11.94
CA GLY A 21 -10.03 19.11 -10.86
C GLY A 21 -10.13 17.65 -11.27
N HIS A 22 -9.37 16.80 -10.59
CA HIS A 22 -9.51 15.36 -10.72
C HIS A 22 -10.87 15.02 -10.12
N THR A 23 -11.88 14.95 -10.97
CA THR A 23 -13.03 14.11 -10.69
C THR A 23 -12.47 12.72 -10.41
N PRO A 24 -12.74 12.12 -9.25
CA PRO A 24 -12.35 10.74 -9.02
C PRO A 24 -13.10 9.93 -10.06
N VAL A 25 -12.39 9.50 -11.09
CA VAL A 25 -12.90 8.51 -12.03
C VAL A 25 -13.16 7.28 -11.18
N ARG A 26 -14.44 7.02 -10.87
CA ARG A 26 -14.89 5.70 -10.44
C ARG A 26 -14.43 4.74 -11.54
N SER A 27 -13.31 4.09 -11.30
CA SER A 27 -12.74 3.12 -12.23
C SER A 27 -13.69 1.93 -12.28
N VAL A 28 -14.28 1.74 -13.46
CA VAL A 28 -15.10 0.59 -13.80
C VAL A 28 -14.14 -0.44 -14.40
N PHE A 29 -13.45 -1.24 -13.57
CA PHE A 29 -12.95 -2.61 -13.84
C PHE A 29 -12.27 -3.18 -12.59
N PRO A 30 -12.49 -4.47 -12.30
CA PRO A 30 -13.34 -4.82 -11.20
C PRO A 30 -12.51 -4.92 -9.93
N ALA A 31 -13.14 -4.56 -8.83
CA ALA A 31 -12.76 -5.04 -7.52
C ALA A 31 -12.95 -6.57 -7.41
N SER A 32 -12.71 -7.38 -8.45
CA SER A 32 -12.84 -8.84 -8.44
C SER A 32 -11.92 -9.51 -9.47
N LEU A 33 -11.59 -10.79 -9.24
CA LEU A 33 -10.81 -11.60 -10.18
C LEU A 33 -11.55 -11.70 -11.54
N PRO A 34 -10.83 -11.81 -12.68
CA PRO A 34 -11.47 -12.10 -13.96
C PRO A 34 -12.25 -13.42 -13.87
N PRO A 35 -13.47 -13.52 -14.45
CA PRO A 35 -14.26 -14.74 -14.43
C PRO A 35 -13.42 -15.91 -14.89
N HIS A 36 -13.61 -17.07 -14.27
CA HIS A 36 -12.77 -18.25 -14.50
C HIS A 36 -12.85 -18.67 -15.97
N THR A 37 -11.92 -18.18 -16.79
CA THR A 37 -11.76 -18.65 -18.15
C THR A 37 -10.99 -19.96 -18.13
N ALA A 38 -11.26 -20.86 -19.09
CA ALA A 38 -10.49 -22.09 -19.23
C ALA A 38 -9.00 -21.74 -19.33
N GLU A 39 -8.18 -22.35 -18.47
CA GLU A 39 -6.75 -22.10 -18.42
C GLU A 39 -6.13 -22.39 -19.79
N THR A 40 -5.56 -21.36 -20.43
CA THR A 40 -4.95 -21.51 -21.75
C THR A 40 -3.47 -21.88 -21.62
N ALA A 41 -2.91 -22.56 -22.62
CA ALA A 41 -1.49 -22.89 -22.67
C ALA A 41 -0.60 -21.62 -22.51
N ALA A 42 -1.04 -20.49 -23.08
CA ALA A 42 -0.37 -19.21 -22.93
C ALA A 42 -0.41 -18.71 -21.48
N ALA A 43 -1.56 -18.73 -20.83
CA ALA A 43 -1.72 -18.28 -19.45
C ALA A 43 -0.93 -19.15 -18.44
N SER A 44 -0.80 -20.45 -18.71
CA SER A 44 0.05 -21.36 -17.93
C SER A 44 1.54 -21.12 -18.15
N ALA A 45 1.99 -20.94 -19.39
CA ALA A 45 3.39 -20.62 -19.70
C ALA A 45 3.81 -19.28 -19.07
N ARG A 46 2.91 -18.30 -19.07
CA ARG A 46 3.07 -17.01 -18.40
C ARG A 46 3.27 -17.15 -16.90
N ALA A 47 2.42 -17.94 -16.23
CA ALA A 47 2.56 -18.22 -14.80
C ALA A 47 3.90 -18.89 -14.49
N GLU A 48 4.28 -19.92 -15.26
CA GLU A 48 5.54 -20.65 -15.07
C GLU A 48 6.76 -19.74 -15.19
N LYS A 49 6.78 -18.86 -16.19
CA LYS A 49 7.86 -17.89 -16.36
C LYS A 49 7.91 -16.87 -15.22
N PHE A 50 6.78 -16.46 -14.65
CA PHE A 50 6.77 -15.57 -13.49
C PHE A 50 7.27 -16.28 -12.22
N ARG A 51 6.87 -17.55 -12.04
CA ARG A 51 7.41 -18.40 -10.96
C ARG A 51 8.91 -18.51 -11.04
N SER A 52 9.48 -18.76 -12.22
CA SER A 52 10.92 -18.94 -12.37
C SER A 52 11.71 -17.65 -12.05
N ILE A 53 11.19 -16.48 -12.42
CA ILE A 53 11.79 -15.18 -12.09
C ILE A 53 11.81 -14.95 -10.57
N THR A 54 10.73 -15.30 -9.88
CA THR A 54 10.58 -15.05 -8.44
C THR A 54 11.12 -16.20 -7.56
N ALA A 55 11.43 -17.37 -8.13
CA ALA A 55 11.78 -18.60 -7.43
C ALA A 55 12.91 -18.47 -6.39
N LYS A 56 13.85 -17.55 -6.63
CA LYS A 56 15.01 -17.30 -5.74
C LYS A 56 14.71 -16.36 -4.57
N LEU A 57 13.57 -15.66 -4.61
CA LEU A 57 13.20 -14.75 -3.54
C LEU A 57 12.74 -15.53 -2.30
N PRO A 58 13.25 -15.20 -1.10
CA PRO A 58 12.75 -15.76 0.15
C PRO A 58 11.27 -15.44 0.37
N LEU A 59 10.87 -14.20 0.02
CA LEU A 59 9.51 -13.72 0.15
C LEU A 59 8.94 -13.31 -1.22
N ARG A 60 7.83 -13.96 -1.59
CA ARG A 60 7.02 -13.71 -2.77
C ARG A 60 5.59 -13.47 -2.31
N GLY A 61 5.30 -12.24 -1.91
CA GLY A 61 4.02 -11.83 -1.39
C GLY A 61 3.05 -11.40 -2.47
N VAL A 62 1.75 -11.59 -2.20
CA VAL A 62 0.68 -10.95 -2.96
C VAL A 62 -0.37 -10.35 -2.03
N ALA A 63 -0.83 -9.15 -2.34
CA ALA A 63 -1.90 -8.48 -1.60
C ALA A 63 -3.29 -8.88 -2.12
N LEU A 64 -4.20 -9.12 -1.19
CA LEU A 64 -5.57 -9.55 -1.41
C LEU A 64 -6.50 -8.69 -0.54
N TYR A 65 -7.62 -8.25 -1.10
CA TYR A 65 -8.70 -7.57 -0.39
C TYR A 65 -9.89 -8.53 -0.30
N PRO A 66 -10.29 -9.04 0.87
CA PRO A 66 -11.36 -10.03 0.99
C PRO A 66 -12.68 -9.59 0.35
N ALA A 67 -13.05 -8.31 0.52
CA ALA A 67 -14.22 -7.71 -0.10
C ALA A 67 -14.22 -7.83 -1.64
N ALA A 68 -13.05 -7.84 -2.26
CA ALA A 68 -12.92 -7.94 -3.71
C ALA A 68 -13.30 -9.33 -4.26
N PHE A 69 -13.40 -10.35 -3.40
CA PHE A 69 -13.67 -11.73 -3.83
C PHE A 69 -14.98 -12.28 -3.31
N ALA A 70 -15.71 -11.50 -2.51
CA ALA A 70 -17.01 -11.88 -1.97
C ALA A 70 -17.99 -12.23 -3.11
N GLY A 71 -18.48 -13.48 -3.10
CA GLY A 71 -19.55 -13.96 -3.99
C GLY A 71 -19.13 -14.31 -5.43
N SER A 72 -17.90 -14.04 -5.86
CA SER A 72 -17.44 -14.34 -7.23
C SER A 72 -16.44 -15.49 -7.30
N PHE A 73 -15.71 -15.78 -6.21
CA PHE A 73 -14.70 -16.83 -6.16
C PHE A 73 -14.74 -17.56 -4.81
N THR A 74 -14.46 -18.85 -4.84
CA THR A 74 -14.20 -19.67 -3.66
C THR A 74 -12.78 -19.42 -3.13
N ASP A 75 -12.54 -19.69 -1.85
CA ASP A 75 -11.19 -19.62 -1.26
C ASP A 75 -10.19 -20.48 -2.02
N LYS A 76 -10.63 -21.67 -2.41
CA LYS A 76 -9.85 -22.61 -3.18
C LYS A 76 -9.35 -22.01 -4.50
N GLU A 77 -10.23 -21.34 -5.26
CA GLU A 77 -9.85 -20.71 -6.54
C GLU A 77 -8.86 -19.56 -6.34
N VAL A 78 -9.05 -18.77 -5.29
CA VAL A 78 -8.12 -17.69 -4.93
C VAL A 78 -6.74 -18.27 -4.59
N LEU A 79 -6.67 -19.31 -3.75
CA LEU A 79 -5.40 -19.93 -3.37
C LEU A 79 -4.75 -20.73 -4.51
N ASP A 80 -5.54 -21.27 -5.44
CA ASP A 80 -5.05 -21.88 -6.67
C ASP A 80 -4.33 -20.83 -7.53
N ALA A 81 -4.89 -19.62 -7.65
CA ALA A 81 -4.24 -18.51 -8.35
C ALA A 81 -2.93 -18.07 -7.67
N VAL A 82 -2.94 -17.91 -6.33
CA VAL A 82 -1.74 -17.60 -5.53
C VAL A 82 -0.63 -18.63 -5.78
N SER A 83 -0.97 -19.91 -5.69
CA SER A 83 -0.03 -21.03 -5.87
C SER A 83 0.47 -21.13 -7.31
N ARG A 84 -0.40 -20.89 -8.30
CA ARG A 84 -0.06 -20.92 -9.73
C ARG A 84 0.98 -19.87 -10.07
N LEU A 85 0.90 -18.69 -9.48
CA LEU A 85 1.87 -17.61 -9.64
C LEU A 85 3.13 -17.79 -8.76
N GLY A 86 3.17 -18.81 -7.91
CA GLY A 86 4.31 -19.13 -7.05
C GLY A 86 4.50 -18.21 -5.86
N PHE A 87 3.47 -17.41 -5.52
CA PHE A 87 3.48 -16.64 -4.30
C PHE A 87 3.48 -17.57 -3.08
N ASN A 88 4.27 -17.23 -2.07
CA ASN A 88 4.45 -18.03 -0.86
C ASN A 88 3.94 -17.33 0.41
N ARG A 89 3.30 -16.18 0.26
CA ARG A 89 2.72 -15.40 1.36
C ARG A 89 1.58 -14.55 0.85
N ILE A 90 0.53 -14.43 1.65
CA ILE A 90 -0.63 -13.58 1.36
C ILE A 90 -0.64 -12.41 2.33
N TYR A 91 -0.85 -11.21 1.80
CA TYR A 91 -1.08 -9.98 2.55
C TYR A 91 -2.57 -9.66 2.47
N CYS A 92 -3.32 -10.01 3.51
CA CYS A 92 -4.78 -9.87 3.57
C CYS A 92 -5.16 -8.48 4.08
N CYS A 93 -5.55 -7.60 3.17
CA CYS A 93 -5.89 -6.20 3.43
C CYS A 93 -7.34 -6.07 3.89
N LEU A 94 -7.53 -5.77 5.18
CA LEU A 94 -8.85 -5.44 5.71
C LEU A 94 -9.11 -3.95 5.58
N THR A 95 -10.32 -3.60 5.17
CA THR A 95 -10.80 -2.22 5.09
C THR A 95 -11.77 -1.87 6.21
N SER A 96 -12.23 -2.89 6.94
CA SER A 96 -13.11 -2.76 8.10
C SER A 96 -12.88 -3.91 9.07
N GLU A 97 -13.11 -3.67 10.36
CA GLU A 97 -13.06 -4.73 11.37
C GLU A 97 -14.16 -5.76 11.23
N GLN A 98 -15.26 -5.41 10.56
CA GLN A 98 -16.33 -6.36 10.29
C GLN A 98 -15.87 -7.54 9.41
N GLU A 99 -14.69 -7.40 8.76
CA GLU A 99 -14.05 -8.47 8.00
C GLU A 99 -13.35 -9.50 8.90
N LEU A 100 -13.17 -9.24 10.20
CA LEU A 100 -12.74 -10.22 11.21
C LEU A 100 -13.92 -11.15 11.57
N ASN A 101 -14.25 -12.08 10.68
CA ASN A 101 -15.46 -12.88 10.78
C ASN A 101 -15.23 -14.35 10.32
N GLU A 102 -16.27 -15.16 10.39
CA GLU A 102 -16.23 -16.59 10.02
C GLU A 102 -15.74 -16.84 8.59
N ARG A 103 -16.02 -15.92 7.65
CA ARG A 103 -15.56 -16.01 6.26
C ARG A 103 -14.04 -15.89 6.18
N LEU A 104 -13.43 -15.01 6.98
CA LEU A 104 -11.98 -14.89 7.09
C LEU A 104 -11.39 -16.13 7.77
N THR A 105 -12.01 -16.66 8.83
CA THR A 105 -11.60 -17.93 9.46
C THR A 105 -11.58 -19.09 8.45
N ALA A 106 -12.59 -19.19 7.60
CA ALA A 106 -12.65 -20.20 6.55
C ALA A 106 -11.49 -20.04 5.55
N PHE A 107 -11.20 -18.82 5.11
CA PHE A 107 -10.07 -18.54 4.23
C PHE A 107 -8.73 -18.88 4.88
N LEU A 108 -8.52 -18.52 6.15
CA LEU A 108 -7.31 -18.85 6.90
C LEU A 108 -7.11 -20.37 7.03
N THR A 109 -8.20 -21.10 7.25
CA THR A 109 -8.18 -22.58 7.30
C THR A 109 -7.74 -23.18 5.97
N GLU A 110 -8.28 -22.67 4.86
CA GLU A 110 -7.93 -23.13 3.50
C GLU A 110 -6.50 -22.71 3.11
N ALA A 111 -6.02 -21.56 3.58
CA ALA A 111 -4.62 -21.14 3.40
C ALA A 111 -3.65 -22.01 4.20
N ALA A 112 -4.00 -22.33 5.45
CA ALA A 112 -3.22 -23.20 6.33
C ALA A 112 -3.10 -24.63 5.78
N SER A 113 -4.18 -25.17 5.17
CA SER A 113 -4.15 -26.52 4.55
C SER A 113 -3.11 -26.63 3.41
N ARG A 114 -2.68 -25.48 2.86
CA ARG A 114 -1.69 -25.36 1.79
C ARG A 114 -0.33 -24.83 2.26
N ASN A 115 -0.15 -24.65 3.57
CA ASN A 115 1.04 -24.02 4.17
C ASN A 115 1.34 -22.63 3.60
N ILE A 116 0.30 -21.85 3.26
CA ILE A 116 0.46 -20.47 2.79
C ILE A 116 0.23 -19.52 3.97
N PRO A 117 1.29 -18.90 4.54
CA PRO A 117 1.14 -17.94 5.62
C PRO A 117 0.36 -16.71 5.16
N VAL A 118 -0.58 -16.27 6.00
CA VAL A 118 -1.36 -15.05 5.81
C VAL A 118 -0.89 -14.00 6.80
N GLU A 119 -0.55 -12.82 6.32
CA GLU A 119 -0.21 -11.64 7.11
C GLU A 119 -1.39 -10.67 7.04
N LEU A 120 -1.87 -10.20 8.20
CA LEU A 120 -2.98 -9.27 8.26
C LEU A 120 -2.50 -7.86 7.92
N VAL A 121 -3.17 -7.16 7.01
CA VAL A 121 -2.79 -5.80 6.62
C VAL A 121 -3.87 -4.81 7.01
N LEU A 122 -3.46 -3.76 7.72
CA LEU A 122 -4.31 -2.65 8.16
C LEU A 122 -3.70 -1.34 7.68
N SER A 123 -4.50 -0.48 7.06
CA SER A 123 -4.05 0.83 6.59
C SER A 123 -4.44 1.94 7.54
N GLN A 124 -3.51 2.85 7.79
CA GLN A 124 -3.76 4.04 8.59
C GLN A 124 -4.93 4.85 8.07
N GLN A 125 -5.12 4.95 6.75
CA GLN A 125 -6.23 5.73 6.18
C GLN A 125 -7.61 5.11 6.50
N ASP A 126 -7.69 3.79 6.58
CA ASP A 126 -8.95 3.04 6.73
C ASP A 126 -9.42 3.06 8.19
N PHE A 127 -8.48 3.11 9.14
CA PHE A 127 -8.72 3.06 10.58
C PHE A 127 -8.27 4.32 11.32
N TYR A 128 -8.15 5.47 10.63
CA TYR A 128 -7.99 6.74 11.33
C TYR A 128 -9.37 7.24 11.80
N ARG A 129 -9.47 7.75 13.03
CA ARG A 129 -10.74 8.30 13.57
C ARG A 129 -11.28 9.38 12.64
N GLN A 130 -12.38 9.08 11.94
CA GLN A 130 -13.06 10.05 11.09
C GLN A 130 -13.95 11.00 11.90
N TYR A 131 -13.43 12.16 12.31
CA TYR A 131 -14.22 13.31 12.74
C TYR A 131 -15.02 13.90 11.56
N ARG A 132 -16.32 13.60 11.51
CA ARG A 132 -17.28 14.33 10.67
C ARG A 132 -17.89 15.48 11.47
N ALA A 133 -17.41 16.70 11.26
CA ALA A 133 -18.12 17.89 11.69
C ALA A 133 -19.33 18.12 10.78
N ASN A 134 -20.54 17.82 11.26
CA ASN A 134 -21.75 18.18 10.55
C ASN A 134 -22.02 19.69 10.72
N ARG A 135 -22.37 20.40 9.64
CA ARG A 135 -22.43 21.88 9.63
C ARG A 135 -23.55 22.47 10.49
N LEU A 136 -24.54 21.66 10.86
CA LEU A 136 -25.77 22.08 11.57
C LEU A 136 -25.94 21.45 12.95
N ILE A 137 -25.27 20.33 13.25
CA ILE A 137 -25.34 19.66 14.55
C ILE A 137 -23.92 19.22 14.89
N ARG A 138 -23.36 19.76 15.97
CA ARG A 138 -22.05 19.38 16.54
C ARG A 138 -22.08 17.96 17.16
N GLY A 139 -22.79 17.02 16.54
CA GLY A 139 -22.74 15.61 16.90
C GLY A 139 -21.45 15.03 16.32
N LEU A 140 -20.48 14.75 17.17
CA LEU A 140 -19.33 13.92 16.81
C LEU A 140 -19.85 12.53 16.46
N PHE A 141 -19.76 12.14 15.19
CA PHE A 141 -19.89 10.73 14.81
C PHE A 141 -18.48 10.16 14.66
N ILE A 142 -18.07 9.31 15.60
CA ILE A 142 -16.90 8.43 15.47
C ILE A 142 -17.42 7.20 14.72
N GLN A 143 -17.10 7.06 13.43
CA GLN A 143 -17.60 5.94 12.62
C GLN A 143 -16.63 4.76 12.52
N TYR A 144 -15.37 4.95 12.91
CA TYR A 144 -14.33 3.91 12.81
C TYR A 144 -13.45 3.90 14.07
N PRO A 145 -13.00 2.71 14.49
CA PRO A 145 -12.00 2.58 15.55
C PRO A 145 -10.70 3.24 15.12
N ASP A 146 -9.88 3.64 16.08
CA ASP A 146 -8.51 4.03 15.73
C ASP A 146 -7.67 2.80 15.33
N LEU A 147 -6.58 3.04 14.60
CA LEU A 147 -5.70 1.98 14.09
C LEU A 147 -5.15 1.09 15.22
N CYS A 148 -4.87 1.65 16.40
CA CYS A 148 -4.40 0.87 17.55
C CYS A 148 -5.49 -0.05 18.08
N GLU A 149 -6.72 0.44 18.23
CA GLU A 149 -7.90 -0.34 18.60
C GLU A 149 -8.16 -1.47 17.59
N ALA A 150 -8.04 -1.18 16.28
CA ALA A 150 -8.19 -2.18 15.22
C ALA A 150 -7.12 -3.28 15.30
N VAL A 151 -5.86 -2.91 15.55
CA VAL A 151 -4.78 -3.88 15.76
C VAL A 151 -5.06 -4.72 17.01
N GLN A 152 -5.43 -4.11 18.14
CA GLN A 152 -5.76 -4.83 19.38
C GLN A 152 -6.90 -5.83 19.18
N ARG A 153 -7.96 -5.44 18.47
CA ARG A 153 -9.07 -6.35 18.14
C ARG A 153 -8.62 -7.51 17.27
N SER A 154 -7.76 -7.25 16.29
CA SER A 154 -7.21 -8.31 15.44
C SER A 154 -6.29 -9.29 16.21
N ILE A 155 -5.56 -8.80 17.22
CA ILE A 155 -4.78 -9.66 18.13
C ILE A 155 -5.72 -10.56 18.93
N GLY A 156 -6.79 -10.00 19.49
CA GLY A 156 -7.81 -10.76 20.22
C GLY A 156 -8.45 -11.86 19.35
N TYR A 157 -8.92 -11.48 18.16
CA TYR A 157 -9.45 -12.43 17.17
C TYR A 157 -8.43 -13.54 16.85
N ASN A 158 -7.17 -13.18 16.61
CA ASN A 158 -6.13 -14.16 16.29
C ASN A 158 -5.83 -15.12 17.45
N ALA A 159 -5.95 -14.66 18.70
CA ALA A 159 -5.74 -15.50 19.88
C ALA A 159 -6.83 -16.58 20.02
N GLU A 160 -8.05 -16.28 19.61
CA GLU A 160 -9.20 -17.21 19.62
C GLU A 160 -9.10 -18.30 18.54
N LEU A 161 -8.30 -18.07 17.49
CA LEU A 161 -8.09 -19.05 16.43
C LEU A 161 -7.16 -20.21 16.88
N PRO A 162 -7.38 -21.43 16.38
CA PRO A 162 -6.42 -22.53 16.45
C PRO A 162 -5.04 -22.12 15.94
N GLU A 163 -3.97 -22.55 16.61
CA GLU A 163 -2.59 -22.09 16.32
C GLU A 163 -2.18 -22.26 14.87
N ASN A 164 -2.62 -23.35 14.23
CA ASN A 164 -2.27 -23.69 12.85
C ASN A 164 -2.97 -22.82 11.79
N ILE A 165 -3.97 -22.00 12.16
CA ILE A 165 -4.68 -21.11 11.24
C ILE A 165 -4.54 -19.63 11.60
N ARG A 166 -3.69 -19.29 12.57
CA ARG A 166 -3.41 -17.91 12.99
C ARG A 166 -2.72 -17.10 11.90
N PHE A 167 -2.88 -15.79 11.95
CA PHE A 167 -2.06 -14.85 11.18
C PHE A 167 -0.58 -15.06 11.51
N SER A 168 0.24 -15.04 10.47
CA SER A 168 1.70 -15.14 10.56
C SER A 168 2.39 -13.82 10.95
N GLY A 169 1.63 -12.72 11.00
CA GLY A 169 2.10 -11.38 11.33
C GLY A 169 1.07 -10.29 10.98
N TRP A 170 1.48 -9.05 11.20
CA TRP A 170 0.72 -7.84 10.90
C TRP A 170 1.56 -6.90 10.04
N THR A 171 0.96 -6.35 8.99
CA THR A 171 1.48 -5.23 8.22
C THR A 171 0.65 -3.99 8.51
N ILE A 172 1.31 -2.90 8.90
CA ILE A 172 0.67 -1.59 9.06
C ILE A 172 1.10 -0.67 7.92
N ILE A 173 0.15 -0.23 7.10
CA ILE A 173 0.39 0.73 6.02
C ILE A 173 0.27 2.15 6.56
N LEU A 174 1.37 2.89 6.54
CA LEU A 174 1.44 4.30 6.94
C LEU A 174 1.46 5.18 5.69
N THR A 175 0.33 5.78 5.36
CA THR A 175 0.18 6.64 4.18
C THR A 175 -0.40 8.01 4.55
N PRO A 176 0.25 8.78 5.45
CA PRO A 176 -0.25 10.08 5.88
C PRO A 176 -0.41 11.10 4.75
N HIS A 177 0.27 10.89 3.62
CA HIS A 177 0.11 11.72 2.42
C HIS A 177 -1.30 11.71 1.81
N LEU A 178 -2.09 10.68 2.14
CA LEU A 178 -3.48 10.58 1.73
C LEU A 178 -4.38 11.49 2.57
N PHE A 179 -3.88 12.11 3.65
CA PHE A 179 -4.55 13.15 4.41
C PHE A 179 -4.42 14.54 3.78
N ASN A 180 -4.61 14.62 2.46
CA ASN A 180 -4.54 15.87 1.69
C ASN A 180 -5.91 16.52 1.49
N GLY A 181 -5.93 17.79 1.09
CA GLY A 181 -7.17 18.59 0.95
C GLY A 181 -8.16 18.10 -0.10
N ASN A 182 -7.71 17.27 -1.05
CA ASN A 182 -8.53 16.74 -2.13
C ASN A 182 -9.17 15.40 -1.79
N ASN A 183 -8.73 14.74 -0.72
CA ASN A 183 -9.34 13.50 -0.27
C ASN A 183 -10.68 13.79 0.43
N THR A 184 -11.79 13.41 -0.22
CA THR A 184 -13.14 13.56 0.33
C THR A 184 -13.40 12.70 1.56
N GLU A 185 -12.60 11.66 1.75
CA GLU A 185 -12.62 10.77 2.91
C GLU A 185 -11.72 11.28 4.05
N ARG A 186 -10.99 12.41 3.82
CA ARG A 186 -10.19 13.03 4.87
C ARG A 186 -11.06 13.41 6.07
N THR A 187 -10.60 13.00 7.23
CA THR A 187 -11.04 13.47 8.53
C THR A 187 -11.03 15.00 8.59
N ARG A 188 -12.20 15.64 8.73
CA ARG A 188 -12.28 17.11 8.78
C ARG A 188 -11.71 17.72 10.07
N GLY A 189 -11.38 16.89 11.06
CA GLY A 189 -10.79 17.27 12.35
C GLY A 189 -9.26 17.13 12.47
N HIS A 190 -8.56 16.69 11.42
CA HIS A 190 -7.09 16.67 11.46
C HIS A 190 -6.51 18.09 11.43
N ILE A 191 -5.64 18.38 12.39
CA ILE A 191 -4.94 19.67 12.51
C ILE A 191 -4.00 19.88 11.32
N TYR A 192 -3.29 18.82 10.92
CA TYR A 192 -2.32 18.83 9.81
C TYR A 192 -2.93 18.32 8.51
N ARG A 193 -2.37 18.77 7.38
CA ARG A 193 -2.80 18.37 6.04
C ARG A 193 -1.60 18.19 5.13
N TRP A 194 -1.55 17.05 4.44
CA TRP A 194 -0.52 16.84 3.43
C TRP A 194 -0.67 17.82 2.27
N ASP A 195 0.42 18.52 1.96
CA ASP A 195 0.49 19.53 0.89
C ASP A 195 1.95 19.65 0.43
N GLU A 196 2.21 19.63 -0.87
CA GLU A 196 3.57 19.76 -1.42
C GLU A 196 4.25 21.07 -1.02
N LYS A 197 3.49 22.08 -0.59
CA LYS A 197 4.01 23.37 -0.12
C LYS A 197 4.27 23.42 1.38
N ARG A 198 4.03 22.32 2.12
CA ARG A 198 4.14 22.25 3.59
C ARG A 198 5.19 21.24 4.06
N TYR A 199 6.27 21.11 3.28
CA TYR A 199 7.50 20.46 3.73
C TYR A 199 8.33 21.40 4.60
N GLY A 200 9.14 20.83 5.50
CA GLY A 200 9.94 21.56 6.48
C GLY A 200 9.75 20.97 7.88
N ILE A 201 10.82 20.98 8.68
CA ILE A 201 10.77 20.50 10.07
C ILE A 201 9.74 21.32 10.86
N GLY A 202 8.77 20.64 11.48
CA GLY A 202 7.67 21.24 12.23
C GLY A 202 6.45 21.64 11.39
N GLU A 203 6.52 21.56 10.06
CA GLU A 203 5.38 21.82 9.16
C GLU A 203 4.46 20.59 9.06
N ASP A 204 3.28 20.76 8.44
CA ASP A 204 2.24 19.73 8.39
C ASP A 204 2.74 18.35 7.90
N ASN A 205 3.55 18.29 6.85
CA ASN A 205 4.02 17.00 6.31
C ASN A 205 4.94 16.29 7.32
N ASP A 206 5.83 17.03 7.98
CA ASP A 206 6.71 16.51 9.03
C ASP A 206 5.91 16.03 10.24
N MET A 207 4.94 16.83 10.67
CA MET A 207 4.05 16.50 11.77
C MET A 207 3.25 15.22 11.51
N LEU A 208 2.72 15.04 10.30
CA LEU A 208 1.97 13.85 9.92
C LEU A 208 2.84 12.58 9.89
N VAL A 209 4.08 12.68 9.39
CA VAL A 209 5.01 11.55 9.39
C VAL A 209 5.42 11.18 10.81
N ARG A 210 5.68 12.19 11.66
CA ARG A 210 6.00 11.99 13.08
C ARG A 210 4.87 11.34 13.86
N GLU A 211 3.63 11.78 13.67
CA GLU A 211 2.47 11.13 14.27
C GLU A 211 2.33 9.67 13.79
N SER A 212 2.56 9.41 12.50
CA SER A 212 2.49 8.05 11.93
C SER A 212 3.55 7.12 12.52
N LEU A 213 4.77 7.63 12.73
CA LEU A 213 5.85 6.89 13.39
C LEU A 213 5.53 6.61 14.88
N GLU A 214 4.91 7.56 15.57
CA GLU A 214 4.45 7.38 16.95
C GLU A 214 3.35 6.30 17.04
N TYR A 215 2.41 6.29 16.09
CA TYR A 215 1.41 5.22 15.97
C TYR A 215 2.07 3.85 15.77
N ALA A 216 3.03 3.74 14.85
CA ALA A 216 3.75 2.49 14.62
C ALA A 216 4.49 2.01 15.88
N THR A 217 5.09 2.94 16.64
CA THR A 217 5.76 2.62 17.92
C THR A 217 4.78 2.10 18.96
N LYS A 218 3.60 2.73 19.09
CA LYS A 218 2.53 2.28 20.00
C LYS A 218 2.01 0.91 19.61
N ILE A 219 1.83 0.66 18.32
CA ILE A 219 1.39 -0.63 17.80
C ILE A 219 2.43 -1.71 18.11
N ALA A 220 3.71 -1.46 17.82
CA ALA A 220 4.79 -2.41 18.09
C ALA A 220 4.90 -2.82 19.57
N ALA A 221 4.45 -1.95 20.49
CA ALA A 221 4.43 -2.22 21.93
C ALA A 221 3.18 -2.97 22.42
N LEU A 222 2.22 -3.30 21.54
CA LEU A 222 0.99 -3.99 21.94
C LEU A 222 1.28 -5.44 22.38
N PRO A 223 0.82 -5.86 23.57
CA PRO A 223 0.98 -7.24 24.02
C PRO A 223 0.30 -8.23 23.09
N GLY A 224 0.99 -9.34 22.79
CA GLY A 224 0.47 -10.38 21.91
C GLY A 224 0.57 -10.07 20.41
N LEU A 225 1.09 -8.89 20.03
CA LEU A 225 1.46 -8.62 18.65
C LEU A 225 2.62 -9.56 18.25
N GLY A 226 2.42 -10.30 17.15
CA GLY A 226 3.47 -11.14 16.57
C GLY A 226 4.41 -10.35 15.67
N LYS A 227 4.83 -10.96 14.56
CA LYS A 227 5.72 -10.31 13.58
C LYS A 227 5.08 -9.04 13.00
N LEU A 228 5.86 -7.97 12.93
CA LEU A 228 5.41 -6.67 12.43
C LEU A 228 6.17 -6.26 11.16
N THR A 229 5.43 -5.92 10.13
CA THR A 229 5.90 -5.21 8.95
C THR A 229 5.33 -3.80 8.94
N ILE A 230 6.16 -2.77 8.73
CA ILE A 230 5.67 -1.41 8.48
C ILE A 230 5.78 -1.12 6.99
N ALA A 231 4.69 -0.71 6.35
CA ALA A 231 4.65 -0.35 4.95
C ALA A 231 4.58 1.17 4.77
N VAL A 232 5.52 1.75 4.03
CA VAL A 232 5.68 3.20 3.85
C VAL A 232 5.97 3.55 2.40
N PRO A 233 5.55 4.73 1.89
CA PRO A 233 5.97 5.23 0.58
C PRO A 233 7.49 5.43 0.47
N ASP A 234 8.03 5.19 -0.71
CA ASP A 234 9.45 5.40 -1.04
C ASP A 234 9.95 6.83 -0.78
N TYR A 235 9.18 7.84 -1.21
CA TYR A 235 9.62 9.23 -1.11
C TYR A 235 9.78 9.77 0.33
N PHE A 236 9.34 9.06 1.38
CA PHE A 236 9.60 9.47 2.77
C PHE A 236 11.09 9.48 3.08
N HIS A 237 11.82 8.47 2.61
CA HIS A 237 13.24 8.35 2.88
C HIS A 237 14.02 9.51 2.24
N GLU A 238 13.73 9.81 0.96
CA GLU A 238 14.35 10.93 0.25
C GLU A 238 14.03 12.28 0.90
N ALA A 239 12.78 12.51 1.29
CA ALA A 239 12.37 13.74 1.97
C ALA A 239 13.06 13.90 3.35
N ALA A 240 13.26 12.82 4.10
CA ALA A 240 13.98 12.86 5.36
C ALA A 240 15.50 13.06 5.18
N VAL A 241 16.12 12.38 4.20
CA VAL A 241 17.55 12.54 3.88
C VAL A 241 17.87 13.96 3.39
N SER A 242 16.96 14.58 2.63
CA SER A 242 17.09 15.97 2.18
C SER A 242 16.75 17.02 3.26
N GLY A 243 16.38 16.61 4.47
CA GLY A 243 16.06 17.49 5.60
C GLY A 243 14.70 18.17 5.50
N GLN A 244 13.82 17.71 4.61
CA GLN A 244 12.43 18.20 4.49
C GLN A 244 11.52 17.61 5.57
N LEU A 245 11.89 16.46 6.13
CA LEU A 245 11.24 15.81 7.25
C LEU A 245 12.27 15.54 8.36
N SER A 246 11.86 15.68 9.62
CA SER A 246 12.66 15.36 10.81
C SER A 246 12.79 13.85 11.05
N CYS A 247 11.85 13.07 10.51
CA CYS A 247 11.82 11.61 10.54
C CYS A 247 11.23 11.06 9.24
N GLY A 248 11.28 9.74 9.04
CA GLY A 248 10.84 9.08 7.82
C GLY A 248 11.98 8.42 7.03
N LYS A 249 13.19 8.39 7.59
CA LYS A 249 14.26 7.54 7.04
C LYS A 249 13.87 6.09 7.20
N ILE A 250 14.38 5.22 6.32
CA ILE A 250 14.08 3.79 6.41
C ILE A 250 14.50 3.21 7.78
N THR A 251 15.58 3.74 8.37
CA THR A 251 16.10 3.35 9.68
C THR A 251 15.14 3.63 10.83
N ASP A 252 14.29 4.67 10.71
CA ASP A 252 13.29 4.98 11.72
C ASP A 252 12.25 3.84 11.81
N PHE A 253 11.92 3.23 10.67
CA PHE A 253 10.96 2.13 10.60
C PHE A 253 11.59 0.76 10.88
N THR A 254 12.85 0.52 10.45
CA THR A 254 13.54 -0.75 10.73
C THR A 254 13.85 -0.94 12.21
N ALA A 255 13.96 0.16 12.97
CA ALA A 255 14.10 0.14 14.43
C ALA A 255 12.83 -0.34 15.16
N ILE A 256 11.65 -0.23 14.52
CA ILE A 256 10.35 -0.57 15.13
C ILE A 256 9.87 -1.96 14.68
N ALA A 257 10.17 -2.35 13.44
CA ALA A 257 9.54 -3.49 12.78
C ALA A 257 10.52 -4.61 12.45
N ASP A 258 10.02 -5.86 12.33
CA ASP A 258 10.80 -6.98 11.82
C ASP A 258 11.21 -6.75 10.36
N LYS A 259 10.32 -6.14 9.56
CA LYS A 259 10.53 -5.79 8.16
C LYS A 259 9.92 -4.43 7.83
N VAL A 260 10.45 -3.80 6.78
CA VAL A 260 9.84 -2.60 6.19
C VAL A 260 9.50 -2.85 4.74
N ALA A 261 8.25 -2.60 4.37
CA ALA A 261 7.74 -2.77 3.02
C ALA A 261 7.63 -1.41 2.33
N VAL A 262 8.54 -1.13 1.39
CA VAL A 262 8.59 0.16 0.69
C VAL A 262 7.61 0.12 -0.49
N ILE A 263 6.61 1.00 -0.44
CA ILE A 263 5.59 1.17 -1.47
C ILE A 263 6.19 1.95 -2.62
N ASN A 264 6.53 1.21 -3.67
CA ASN A 264 7.19 1.76 -4.85
C ASN A 264 6.20 2.58 -5.67
N SER A 265 6.45 3.88 -5.78
CA SER A 265 5.60 4.82 -6.50
C SER A 265 5.92 4.89 -8.00
N ALA A 266 6.87 4.09 -8.50
CA ALA A 266 7.23 4.06 -9.91
C ALA A 266 6.03 3.72 -10.80
N ASN A 267 5.76 4.62 -11.74
CA ASN A 267 4.77 4.39 -12.79
C ASN A 267 5.36 3.81 -14.08
N LEU A 268 6.69 3.57 -14.13
CA LEU A 268 7.39 3.03 -15.29
C LEU A 268 8.35 1.89 -14.89
N PRO A 269 8.44 0.82 -15.71
CA PRO A 269 9.36 -0.30 -15.49
C PRO A 269 10.82 0.09 -15.21
N SER A 270 11.33 1.09 -15.94
CA SER A 270 12.72 1.54 -15.82
C SER A 270 13.02 2.25 -14.51
N LYS A 271 12.00 2.80 -13.83
CA LYS A 271 12.14 3.55 -12.59
C LYS A 271 12.07 2.66 -11.35
N LEU A 272 11.38 1.52 -11.43
CA LEU A 272 11.15 0.60 -10.30
C LEU A 272 12.40 0.36 -9.42
N PRO A 273 13.58 -0.01 -9.97
CA PRO A 273 14.72 -0.30 -9.11
C PRO A 273 15.29 0.95 -8.43
N GLY A 274 15.25 2.09 -9.11
CA GLY A 274 15.81 3.34 -8.60
C GLY A 274 15.00 3.93 -7.45
N MET A 275 13.69 3.71 -7.44
CA MET A 275 12.80 4.27 -6.43
C MET A 275 13.03 3.76 -5.01
N ILE A 276 13.59 2.55 -4.85
CA ILE A 276 13.82 1.94 -3.53
C ILE A 276 15.31 1.77 -3.20
N ALA A 277 16.19 2.26 -4.08
CA ALA A 277 17.63 1.99 -3.98
C ALA A 277 18.26 2.66 -2.76
N GLY A 278 17.77 3.84 -2.36
CA GLY A 278 18.24 4.55 -1.17
C GLY A 278 17.93 3.79 0.11
N GLU A 279 16.70 3.30 0.22
CA GLU A 279 16.18 2.51 1.34
C GLU A 279 16.92 1.18 1.46
N LEU A 280 17.17 0.50 0.33
CA LEU A 280 17.96 -0.72 0.30
C LEU A 280 19.40 -0.47 0.76
N ALA A 281 20.02 0.63 0.33
CA ALA A 281 21.38 0.98 0.72
C ALA A 281 21.50 1.32 2.21
N GLU A 282 20.57 2.16 2.71
CA GLU A 282 20.61 2.67 4.08
C GLU A 282 20.24 1.61 5.13
N ALA A 283 19.31 0.69 4.82
CA ALA A 283 18.83 -0.29 5.81
C ALA A 283 19.94 -1.22 6.31
N GLY A 284 20.86 -1.65 5.43
CA GLY A 284 22.05 -2.46 5.75
C GLY A 284 21.83 -3.86 6.36
N GLU A 285 20.66 -4.14 6.93
CA GLU A 285 20.30 -5.38 7.60
C GLU A 285 19.71 -6.40 6.62
N LYS A 286 20.26 -7.61 6.61
CA LYS A 286 19.91 -8.66 5.66
C LYS A 286 18.41 -8.96 5.60
N GLY A 287 17.82 -8.86 4.40
CA GLY A 287 16.43 -9.24 4.12
C GLY A 287 15.35 -8.40 4.82
N LYS A 288 15.72 -7.23 5.35
CA LYS A 288 14.86 -6.32 6.11
C LYS A 288 13.82 -5.59 5.26
N ILE A 289 14.15 -5.32 3.99
CA ILE A 289 13.35 -4.48 3.09
C ILE A 289 12.58 -5.32 2.08
N LEU A 290 11.28 -5.08 1.97
CA LEU A 290 10.41 -5.67 0.95
C LEU A 290 10.02 -4.59 -0.06
N ALA A 291 10.09 -4.91 -1.35
CA ALA A 291 9.61 -4.01 -2.39
C ALA A 291 8.12 -4.30 -2.66
N VAL A 292 7.24 -3.36 -2.33
CA VAL A 292 5.83 -3.45 -2.73
C VAL A 292 5.69 -2.86 -4.13
N VAL A 293 5.07 -3.60 -5.04
CA VAL A 293 4.81 -3.20 -6.42
C VAL A 293 3.29 -3.11 -6.62
N PRO A 294 2.69 -1.94 -6.37
CA PRO A 294 1.33 -1.66 -6.76
C PRO A 294 1.22 -1.67 -8.29
N ILE A 295 0.19 -2.31 -8.82
CA ILE A 295 -0.08 -2.36 -10.25
C ILE A 295 -1.28 -1.48 -10.56
N ALA A 296 -1.13 -0.62 -11.58
CA ALA A 296 -2.21 0.27 -12.01
C ALA A 296 -3.41 -0.55 -12.47
N GLY A 297 -4.62 -0.28 -11.98
CA GLY A 297 -5.83 -0.93 -12.51
C GLY A 297 -6.12 -0.50 -13.95
N HIS A 298 -5.88 0.78 -14.24
CA HIS A 298 -6.13 1.40 -15.54
C HIS A 298 -4.94 2.24 -16.04
N ILE A 299 -4.81 2.39 -17.37
CA ILE A 299 -3.73 3.18 -18.00
C ILE A 299 -3.79 4.67 -17.64
N SER A 300 -4.94 5.17 -17.19
CA SER A 300 -5.13 6.56 -16.75
C SER A 300 -4.66 6.80 -15.32
N GLU A 301 -4.38 5.76 -14.53
CA GLU A 301 -3.78 5.93 -13.20
C GLU A 301 -2.33 6.38 -13.40
N THR A 302 -2.05 7.65 -13.12
CA THR A 302 -0.78 8.34 -13.42
C THR A 302 0.27 8.24 -12.34
N GLU A 303 -0.14 7.90 -11.12
CA GLU A 303 0.70 8.05 -9.93
C GLU A 303 0.72 6.78 -9.09
N GLY A 304 1.89 6.51 -8.49
CA GLY A 304 2.03 5.55 -7.40
C GLY A 304 1.85 4.08 -7.76
N LYS A 305 1.70 3.73 -9.04
CA LYS A 305 1.44 2.35 -9.49
C LYS A 305 2.08 2.03 -10.83
N LEU A 306 2.63 0.83 -10.94
CA LEU A 306 3.28 0.33 -12.14
C LEU A 306 2.30 0.24 -13.31
N ARG A 307 2.56 1.05 -14.34
CA ARG A 307 1.94 0.89 -15.65
C ARG A 307 2.69 -0.17 -16.42
N ARG A 308 1.92 -1.03 -17.07
CA ARG A 308 2.39 -2.14 -17.90
C ARG A 308 1.48 -2.23 -19.10
N ARG A 309 2.06 -2.56 -20.25
CA ARG A 309 1.30 -2.70 -21.51
C ARG A 309 0.66 -4.07 -21.66
N ASN A 310 1.32 -5.10 -21.13
CA ASN A 310 0.91 -6.49 -21.18
C ASN A 310 1.72 -7.30 -20.15
N TRP A 311 1.48 -8.61 -20.12
CA TRP A 311 2.16 -9.55 -19.24
C TRP A 311 3.70 -9.56 -19.39
N ASP A 312 4.22 -9.56 -20.61
CA ASP A 312 5.68 -9.61 -20.83
C ASP A 312 6.37 -8.34 -20.31
N ASP A 313 5.72 -7.19 -20.44
CA ASP A 313 6.22 -5.94 -19.90
C ASP A 313 6.27 -5.96 -18.36
N PHE A 314 5.20 -6.47 -17.73
CA PHE A 314 5.17 -6.71 -16.29
C PHE A 314 6.28 -7.67 -15.85
N GLN A 315 6.47 -8.80 -16.52
CA GLN A 315 7.52 -9.76 -16.18
C GLN A 315 8.93 -9.17 -16.29
N ARG A 316 9.22 -8.43 -17.36
CA ARG A 316 10.53 -7.77 -17.52
C ARG A 316 10.76 -6.73 -16.42
N SER A 317 9.70 -6.02 -16.02
CA SER A 317 9.75 -5.06 -14.91
C SER A 317 10.14 -5.75 -13.60
N MET A 318 9.50 -6.88 -13.30
CA MET A 318 9.77 -7.66 -12.10
C MET A 318 11.17 -8.30 -12.12
N ASP A 319 11.59 -8.90 -13.24
CA ASP A 319 12.95 -9.45 -13.38
C ASP A 319 14.02 -8.36 -13.19
N ASN A 320 13.82 -7.18 -13.78
CA ASN A 320 14.74 -6.05 -13.62
C ASN A 320 14.80 -5.56 -12.16
N LEU A 321 13.64 -5.37 -11.51
CA LEU A 321 13.58 -5.00 -10.08
C LEU A 321 14.33 -6.02 -9.22
N ILE A 322 14.06 -7.31 -9.40
CA ILE A 322 14.67 -8.38 -8.61
C ILE A 322 16.18 -8.43 -8.82
N ARG A 323 16.65 -8.41 -10.07
CA ARG A 323 18.08 -8.47 -10.37
C ARG A 323 18.85 -7.28 -9.79
N LYS A 324 18.29 -6.09 -9.88
CA LYS A 324 18.94 -4.87 -9.37
C LYS A 324 18.90 -4.82 -7.84
N SER A 325 17.79 -5.22 -7.23
CA SER A 325 17.64 -5.23 -5.76
C SER A 325 18.45 -6.34 -5.10
N ALA A 326 18.71 -7.45 -5.80
CA ALA A 326 19.53 -8.55 -5.29
C ALA A 326 21.01 -8.18 -5.06
N ALA A 327 21.45 -7.00 -5.52
CA ALA A 327 22.77 -6.47 -5.19
C ALA A 327 22.86 -5.93 -3.75
N TYR A 328 21.73 -5.76 -3.06
CA TYR A 328 21.64 -5.25 -1.70
C TYR A 328 21.28 -6.38 -0.74
N ASP A 329 22.10 -6.61 0.28
CA ASP A 329 21.83 -7.65 1.30
C ASP A 329 20.50 -7.42 2.01
N SER A 330 20.08 -6.17 2.13
CA SER A 330 18.83 -5.77 2.77
C SER A 330 17.57 -6.20 2.03
N PHE A 331 17.67 -6.59 0.76
CA PHE A 331 16.53 -7.00 -0.04
C PHE A 331 15.98 -8.36 0.41
N GLY A 332 14.75 -8.35 0.93
CA GLY A 332 14.07 -9.53 1.49
C GLY A 332 13.04 -10.18 0.56
N GLY A 333 12.62 -9.49 -0.51
CA GLY A 333 11.64 -10.00 -1.47
C GLY A 333 10.68 -8.94 -1.98
N VAL A 334 9.60 -9.40 -2.62
CA VAL A 334 8.62 -8.54 -3.28
C VAL A 334 7.20 -8.83 -2.80
N ILE A 335 6.36 -7.81 -2.77
CA ILE A 335 4.91 -7.93 -2.57
C ILE A 335 4.22 -7.31 -3.78
N VAL A 336 3.45 -8.08 -4.52
CA VAL A 336 2.70 -7.57 -5.68
C VAL A 336 1.27 -7.25 -5.26
N SER A 337 0.73 -6.10 -5.67
CA SER A 337 -0.62 -5.68 -5.28
C SER A 337 -1.44 -5.10 -6.42
N PRO A 338 -2.75 -5.43 -6.56
CA PRO A 338 -3.47 -6.55 -5.92
C PRO A 338 -3.47 -7.82 -6.79
N LEU A 339 -3.76 -8.98 -6.19
CA LEU A 339 -3.87 -10.29 -6.88
C LEU A 339 -4.81 -10.24 -8.09
N SER A 340 -5.97 -9.57 -7.95
CA SER A 340 -6.98 -9.47 -9.02
C SER A 340 -6.41 -8.88 -10.30
N VAL A 341 -5.57 -7.86 -10.17
CA VAL A 341 -4.95 -7.18 -11.31
C VAL A 341 -3.85 -8.05 -11.94
N VAL A 342 -3.08 -8.80 -11.15
CA VAL A 342 -2.07 -9.72 -11.67
C VAL A 342 -2.73 -10.84 -12.47
N GLU A 343 -3.81 -11.43 -11.95
CA GLU A 343 -4.56 -12.48 -12.64
C GLU A 343 -5.23 -11.97 -13.92
N TYR A 344 -5.77 -10.75 -13.92
CA TYR A 344 -6.29 -10.14 -15.14
C TYR A 344 -5.21 -10.07 -16.23
N LEU A 345 -4.03 -9.51 -15.91
CA LEU A 345 -2.91 -9.39 -16.85
C LEU A 345 -2.44 -10.75 -17.37
N ARG A 346 -2.43 -11.77 -16.51
CA ARG A 346 -2.02 -13.12 -16.89
C ARG A 346 -2.92 -13.69 -17.97
N GLN A 347 -4.22 -13.38 -17.90
CA GLN A 347 -5.26 -13.89 -18.78
C GLN A 347 -5.49 -13.02 -20.03
N GLU A 348 -4.90 -11.82 -20.12
CA GLU A 348 -5.00 -10.94 -21.31
C GLU A 348 -4.54 -11.65 -22.59
N LYS A 349 -5.34 -11.64 -23.65
CA LYS A 349 -5.02 -12.35 -24.89
C LYS A 349 -3.90 -11.66 -25.66
#